data_AF-A0A9D9JZS3-F1
#
_entry.id   AF-A0A9D9JZS3-F1
#
_cell.length_a   1.000
_cell.length_b   1.000
_cell.length_c   1.000
_cell.angle_alpha   90.00
_cell.angle_beta   90.00
_cell.angle_gamma   90.00
#
_symmetry.space_group_name_H-M   'P 1'
#
loop_
_entity.id
_entity.type
_entity.pdbx_description
1 polymer ?
#
loop_
_entity_poly.entity_id
_entity_poly.type
_entity_poly.pdbx_seq_one_letter_code
_entity_poly.pdbx_strand_id
1 'polypeptide(L)' 'MDGLLLAGSGDIESHHYSEAPLPALGVVDAPRDRTELPLVCWAVVEGKPVPGIYHAWRADDLT' A
#
# COMPACT_ATOMS: atom_id res chain seq x y z
N MET A 1 -9.67 6.73 -17.27
CA MET A 1 -9.39 6.76 -15.82
C MET A 1 -8.82 8.11 -15.49
N ASP A 2 -9.58 8.87 -14.71
CA ASP A 2 -9.30 10.27 -14.35
C ASP A 2 -8.63 10.40 -12.97
N GLY A 3 -8.44 9.27 -12.28
CA GLY A 3 -7.80 9.18 -10.98
C GLY A 3 -7.68 7.72 -10.53
N LEU A 4 -6.92 7.50 -9.46
CA LEU A 4 -6.70 6.19 -8.83
C LEU A 4 -6.99 6.30 -7.34
N LEU A 5 -8.03 5.60 -6.84
CA LEU A 5 -8.30 5.51 -5.41
C LEU A 5 -7.58 4.29 -4.83
N LEU A 6 -6.70 4.50 -3.85
CA LEU A 6 -6.08 3.41 -3.08
C LEU A 6 -6.96 3.09 -1.86
N ALA A 7 -7.47 1.87 -1.80
CA ALA A 7 -8.29 1.36 -0.70
C ALA A 7 -7.50 0.30 0.09
N GLY A 8 -6.31 0.69 0.54
CA GLY A 8 -5.35 -0.21 1.17
C GLY A 8 -5.62 -0.47 2.65
N SER A 9 -5.11 -1.61 3.12
CA SER A 9 -5.09 -2.01 4.53
C SER A 9 -3.75 -2.62 4.90
N GLY A 10 -3.17 -2.31 6.05
CA GLY A 10 -1.87 -2.89 6.43
C GLY A 10 -0.68 -2.36 5.61
N ASP A 11 0.50 -2.87 5.92
CA ASP A 11 1.76 -2.24 5.54
C ASP A 11 2.25 -2.69 4.14
N ILE A 12 3.21 -1.94 3.59
CA ILE A 12 3.91 -2.26 2.34
C ILE A 12 5.18 -3.06 2.65
N GLU A 13 5.49 -4.07 1.83
CA GLU A 13 6.72 -4.86 1.98
C GLU A 13 7.99 -3.99 1.92
N SER A 14 8.86 -4.12 2.92
CA SER A 14 10.01 -3.22 3.10
C SER A 14 11.05 -3.21 1.98
N HIS A 15 11.08 -4.28 1.18
CA HIS A 15 11.97 -4.36 0.03
C HIS A 15 11.63 -3.31 -1.05
N HIS A 16 10.39 -2.81 -1.12
CA HIS A 16 9.99 -1.77 -2.06
C HIS A 16 10.66 -0.41 -1.78
N TYR A 17 11.13 -0.20 -0.55
CA TYR A 17 11.85 1.01 -0.14
C TYR A 17 13.26 0.70 0.40
N SER A 18 13.83 -0.45 0.01
CA SER A 18 15.22 -0.87 0.34
C SER A 18 15.51 -0.96 1.84
N GLU A 19 14.51 -1.26 2.66
CA GLU A 19 14.66 -1.45 4.10
C GLU A 19 14.44 -2.91 4.51
N ALA A 20 15.00 -3.27 5.67
CA ALA A 20 14.69 -4.54 6.32
C ALA A 20 13.36 -4.43 7.09
N PRO A 21 12.55 -5.51 7.17
CA PRO A 21 11.30 -5.47 7.92
C PRO A 21 11.57 -5.19 9.40
N LEU A 22 10.85 -4.21 9.95
CA LEU A 22 10.91 -3.88 11.38
C LEU A 22 10.13 -4.92 12.20
N PRO A 23 10.50 -5.17 13.47
CA PRO A 23 9.72 -6.08 14.34
C PRO A 23 8.26 -5.68 14.53
N ALA A 24 7.93 -4.40 14.32
CA ALA A 24 6.58 -3.86 14.42
C ALA A 24 5.83 -3.80 13.07
N LEU A 25 6.40 -4.35 12.00
CA LEU A 25 5.73 -4.41 10.69
C LEU A 25 4.43 -5.22 10.82
N GLY A 26 3.33 -4.61 10.39
CA GLY A 26 2.01 -5.20 10.38
C GLY A 26 1.82 -6.20 9.23
N VAL A 27 0.55 -6.49 8.93
CA VAL A 27 0.19 -7.40 7.84
C VAL A 27 0.55 -6.77 6.50
N VAL A 28 1.32 -7.51 5.69
CA VAL A 28 1.66 -7.15 4.29
C VAL A 28 0.90 -8.04 3.32
N ASP A 29 0.62 -7.53 2.12
CA ASP A 29 -0.03 -8.27 1.02
C ASP A 29 0.77 -8.08 -0.28
N ALA A 30 1.67 -9.04 -0.56
CA ALA A 30 2.56 -8.99 -1.73
C ALA A 30 1.83 -8.96 -3.09
N PRO A 31 0.74 -9.71 -3.32
CA PRO A 31 -0.12 -9.51 -4.49
C PRO A 31 -0.66 -8.09 -4.64
N ARG A 32 -1.13 -7.47 -3.54
CA ARG A 32 -1.59 -6.08 -3.57
C ARG A 32 -0.46 -5.12 -3.90
N ASP A 33 0.67 -5.21 -3.22
CA ASP A 33 1.80 -4.29 -3.42
C ASP A 33 2.31 -4.36 -4.89
N ARG A 34 2.40 -5.57 -5.46
CA ARG A 34 2.73 -5.76 -6.89
C ARG A 34 1.72 -5.14 -7.86
N THR A 35 0.49 -4.92 -7.43
CA THR A 35 -0.58 -4.36 -8.26
C THR A 35 -0.68 -2.84 -8.07
N GLU A 36 -0.76 -2.39 -6.82
CA GLU A 36 -1.01 -0.99 -6.48
C GLU A 36 0.22 -0.10 -6.74
N LEU A 37 1.43 -0.54 -6.38
CA LEU A 37 2.62 0.31 -6.52
C LEU A 37 2.90 0.70 -7.98
N PRO A 38 2.85 -0.22 -8.98
CA PRO A 38 2.99 0.19 -10.38
C PRO A 38 1.87 1.12 -10.87
N LEU A 39 0.64 0.91 -10.41
CA LEU A 39 -0.50 1.77 -10.77
C LEU A 39 -0.35 3.18 -10.19
N VAL A 40 0.15 3.31 -8.96
CA VAL A 40 0.48 4.60 -8.36
C VAL A 40 1.57 5.30 -9.15
N CYS A 41 2.66 4.60 -9.47
CA CYS A 41 3.74 5.16 -10.28
C CYS A 41 3.22 5.66 -11.64
N TRP A 42 2.40 4.87 -12.32
CA TRP A 42 1.76 5.29 -13.57
C TRP A 42 0.86 6.52 -13.39
N ALA A 43 0.00 6.54 -12.38
CA ALA A 43 -0.90 7.66 -12.14
C ALA A 43 -0.13 8.95 -11.84
N VAL A 44 0.96 8.86 -11.09
CA VAL A 44 1.86 10.00 -10.82
C VAL A 44 2.53 10.50 -12.09
N VAL A 45 3.08 9.61 -12.92
CA VAL A 45 3.71 9.97 -14.20
C VAL A 45 2.72 10.67 -15.14
N GLU A 46 1.47 10.21 -15.16
CA GLU A 46 0.40 10.79 -15.99
C GLU A 46 -0.27 12.04 -15.38
N GLY A 47 0.17 12.50 -14.20
CA GLY A 47 -0.40 13.67 -13.53
C GLY A 47 -1.83 13.45 -13.02
N LYS A 48 -2.21 12.20 -12.73
CA LYS A 48 -3.56 11.85 -12.24
C LYS A 48 -3.64 11.95 -10.72
N PRO A 49 -4.78 12.38 -10.16
CA PRO A 49 -4.98 12.40 -8.71
C PRO A 49 -4.98 10.98 -8.13
N VAL A 50 -4.28 10.80 -7.01
CA VAL A 50 -4.17 9.52 -6.28
C VAL A 50 -4.60 9.69 -4.81
N PRO A 51 -5.91 9.80 -4.51
CA PRO A 51 -6.38 9.77 -3.13
C PRO A 51 -6.17 8.37 -2.51
N GLY A 52 -5.77 8.33 -1.25
CA GLY A 52 -5.62 7.09 -0.48
C GLY A 52 -6.47 7.09 0.78
N ILE A 53 -7.10 5.95 1.07
CA ILE A 53 -7.77 5.65 2.33
C ILE A 53 -7.00 4.51 2.97
N TYR A 54 -6.62 4.67 4.24
CA TYR A 54 -5.88 3.67 4.99
C TYR A 54 -6.72 3.11 6.13
N HIS A 55 -6.85 1.79 6.18
CA HIS A 55 -7.44 1.11 7.32
C HIS A 55 -6.34 0.37 8.10
N ALA A 56 -6.04 0.87 9.30
CA ALA A 56 -5.13 0.19 10.21
C ALA A 56 -5.86 -1.04 10.79
N TRP A 57 -5.48 -2.23 10.34
CA TRP A 57 -5.90 -3.49 10.97
C TRP A 57 -4.80 -3.94 11.93
N ARG A 58 -5.17 -4.17 13.19
CA ARG A 58 -4.29 -4.80 14.17
C ARG A 58 -4.71 -6.26 14.33
N ALA A 59 -3.74 -7.16 14.55
CA ALA A 59 -4.06 -8.55 14.87
C ALA A 59 -4.96 -8.67 16.12
N ASP A 60 -4.89 -7.66 17.00
CA ASP A 60 -5.68 -7.48 18.22
C ASP A 60 -7.18 -7.26 17.96
N ASP A 61 -7.58 -6.87 16.73
CA ASP A 61 -8.97 -6.51 16.38
C ASP A 61 -9.89 -7.72 16.15
N LEU A 62 -9.35 -8.94 16.25
CA LEU A 62 -10.07 -10.22 16.07
C LEU A 62 -10.37 -10.96 17.39
N THR A 63 -10.10 -10.35 18.54
CA THR A 63 -10.34 -10.91 19.89
C THR A 63 -11.40 -10.16 20.68
#